data_AF-A0A2J6T585-F1
#
_entry.id   AF-A0A2J6T585-F1
#
_cell.length_a   1.000
_cell.length_b   1.000
_cell.length_c   1.000
_cell.angle_alpha   90.00
_cell.angle_beta   90.00
_cell.angle_gamma   90.00
#
_symmetry.space_group_name_H-M   'P 1'
#
loop_
_entity.id
_entity.type
_entity.pdbx_description
1 polymer ?
#
loop_
_entity_poly.entity_id
_entity_poly.type
_entity_poly.pdbx_seq_one_letter_code
_entity_poly.pdbx_strand_id
1 'polypeptide(L)'
;MEVTPLGWFFKIFLPVLALVVLPPGSGGVVAYWTPPRGVGCRSLSFLLYALCQTVITGIAVMRCANEDNEWQPSLQEWSSGWRFKALSAPFWLLSLLSAIGGTFLQIVGVFRNCFCKTTMDHWLKGLAKRNPRINLATDTDDARTSSNAWIVMGALATVFIAVTCYGGWWYQRMIRHKFIEAVKGMWILGSFLTTPGSGRGPSGGAVTGSDERDSIMDPLLPGEASPMWWEDGFSPFESRQFELGRHSFIRGSSPEPSGMTTSIHTPSITVSYDEGGEDIGLLPFDHSANSRRPRPRTNS
;
A
#
# COMPACT_ATOMS: atom_id res chain seq x y z
N MET A 1 12.56 -9.31 33.20
CA MET A 1 12.35 -7.86 32.98
C MET A 1 10.85 -7.66 32.84
N GLU A 2 10.21 -7.04 33.83
CA GLU A 2 8.78 -6.73 33.75
C GLU A 2 8.59 -5.66 32.67
N VAL A 3 7.83 -5.99 31.63
CA VAL A 3 7.51 -5.03 30.57
C VAL A 3 6.30 -4.25 31.04
N THR A 4 6.50 -2.98 31.41
CA THR A 4 5.39 -2.10 31.77
C THR A 4 4.42 -1.94 30.60
N PRO A 5 3.12 -1.66 30.84
CA PRO A 5 2.15 -1.39 29.77
C PRO A 5 2.60 -0.28 28.81
N LEU A 6 3.30 0.73 29.34
CA LEU A 6 3.93 1.79 28.56
C LEU A 6 5.03 1.25 27.62
N GLY A 7 5.81 0.27 28.09
CA GLY A 7 6.81 -0.43 27.29
C GLY A 7 6.20 -1.16 26.10
N TRP A 8 5.04 -1.82 26.29
CA TRP A 8 4.30 -2.46 25.19
C TRP A 8 3.81 -1.47 24.14
N PHE A 9 3.27 -0.34 24.60
CA PHE A 9 2.84 0.74 23.72
C PHE A 9 4.01 1.27 22.87
N PHE A 10 5.14 1.63 23.47
CA PHE A 10 6.27 2.14 22.71
C PHE A 10 6.97 1.09 21.84
N LYS A 11 7.06 -0.16 22.30
CA LYS A 11 7.75 -1.23 21.55
C LYS A 11 6.93 -1.79 20.39
N ILE A 12 5.61 -1.84 20.49
CA ILE A 12 4.76 -2.51 19.49
C ILE A 12 3.83 -1.52 18.80
N PHE A 13 3.08 -0.72 19.57
CA PHE A 13 2.08 0.17 18.96
C PHE A 13 2.74 1.22 18.07
N LEU A 14 3.82 1.86 18.53
CA LEU A 14 4.51 2.89 17.77
C LEU A 14 5.05 2.38 16.42
N PRO A 15 5.83 1.28 16.34
CA PRO A 15 6.30 0.78 15.05
C PRO A 15 5.15 0.27 14.17
N VAL A 16 4.13 -0.37 14.73
CA VAL A 16 2.98 -0.81 13.91
C VAL A 16 2.22 0.41 13.36
N LEU A 17 2.02 1.44 14.16
CA LEU A 17 1.39 2.69 13.72
C LEU A 17 2.24 3.38 12.64
N ALA A 18 3.56 3.43 12.82
CA ALA A 18 4.47 3.97 11.81
C ALA A 18 4.47 3.16 10.51
N LEU A 19 4.33 1.83 10.57
CA LEU A 19 4.34 0.98 9.38
C LEU A 19 2.99 0.98 8.64
N VAL A 20 1.88 0.99 9.37
CA VAL A 20 0.53 0.81 8.81
C VAL A 20 -0.15 2.15 8.51
N VAL A 21 -0.02 3.13 9.41
CA VAL A 21 -0.79 4.38 9.35
C VAL A 21 -0.04 5.47 8.59
N LEU A 22 1.30 5.48 8.66
CA LEU A 22 2.11 6.53 8.03
C LEU A 22 1.96 6.57 6.50
N PRO A 23 1.96 5.45 5.75
CA PRO A 23 1.76 5.50 4.30
C PRO A 23 0.39 6.06 3.88
N PRO A 24 -0.76 5.53 4.33
CA PRO A 24 -2.06 6.08 3.95
C PRO A 24 -2.29 7.47 4.56
N GLY A 25 -1.82 7.73 5.79
CA GLY A 25 -1.94 9.05 6.43
C GLY A 25 -1.21 10.13 5.65
N SER A 26 0.05 9.89 5.26
CA SER A 26 0.82 10.82 4.44
C SER A 26 0.21 11.01 3.05
N GLY A 27 -0.28 9.94 2.41
CA GLY A 27 -1.04 10.03 1.15
C GLY A 27 -2.31 10.88 1.27
N GLY A 28 -3.03 10.74 2.37
CA GLY A 28 -4.21 11.55 2.70
C GLY A 28 -3.87 13.03 2.88
N VAL A 29 -2.78 13.33 3.60
CA VAL A 29 -2.29 14.71 3.82
C VAL A 29 -1.86 15.36 2.50
N VAL A 30 -1.07 14.66 1.67
CA VAL A 30 -0.64 15.18 0.36
C VAL A 30 -1.85 15.43 -0.55
N ALA A 31 -2.82 14.51 -0.55
CA ALA A 31 -4.05 14.68 -1.30
C ALA A 31 -4.90 15.87 -0.80
N TYR A 32 -4.90 16.15 0.50
CA TYR A 32 -5.59 17.31 1.08
C TYR A 32 -4.97 18.64 0.65
N TRP A 33 -3.64 18.71 0.57
CA TRP A 33 -2.91 19.91 0.13
C TRP A 33 -2.94 20.13 -1.38
N THR A 34 -3.34 19.12 -2.15
CA THR A 34 -3.44 19.21 -3.61
C THR A 34 -4.65 20.06 -3.99
N PRO A 35 -4.51 21.06 -4.89
CA PRO A 35 -5.62 21.89 -5.32
C PRO A 35 -6.77 21.08 -5.95
N PRO A 36 -8.04 21.39 -5.63
CA PRO A 36 -8.48 22.37 -4.63
C PRO A 36 -8.22 21.90 -3.19
N ARG A 37 -7.67 22.77 -2.34
CA ARG A 37 -7.36 22.42 -0.94
C ARG A 37 -8.63 22.01 -0.21
N GLY A 38 -8.59 20.85 0.43
CA GLY A 38 -9.72 20.34 1.18
C GLY A 38 -9.82 18.82 1.22
N VAL A 39 -10.82 18.33 1.94
CA VAL A 39 -11.13 16.89 1.99
C VAL A 39 -11.98 16.55 0.77
N GLY A 40 -11.36 16.02 -0.28
CA GLY A 40 -12.05 15.41 -1.43
C GLY A 40 -12.26 13.90 -1.26
N CYS A 41 -12.85 13.23 -2.26
CA CYS A 41 -13.06 11.77 -2.21
C CYS A 41 -11.76 10.99 -1.96
N ARG A 42 -10.67 11.39 -2.62
CA ARG A 42 -9.39 10.67 -2.58
C ARG A 42 -8.74 10.78 -1.20
N SER A 43 -8.59 12.00 -0.68
CA SER A 43 -8.03 12.22 0.66
C SER A 43 -8.92 11.59 1.74
N LEU A 44 -10.25 11.68 1.60
CA LEU A 44 -11.18 11.07 2.54
C LEU A 44 -11.00 9.55 2.61
N SER A 45 -10.83 8.88 1.47
CA SER A 45 -10.62 7.42 1.45
C SER A 45 -9.35 7.01 2.19
N PHE A 46 -8.24 7.74 1.98
CA PHE A 46 -6.98 7.47 2.68
C PHE A 46 -7.06 7.74 4.19
N LEU A 47 -7.67 8.87 4.58
CA LEU A 47 -7.84 9.23 5.98
C LEU A 47 -8.78 8.27 6.71
N LEU A 48 -9.86 7.86 6.07
CA LEU A 48 -10.81 6.90 6.64
C LEU A 48 -10.13 5.54 6.85
N TYR A 49 -9.40 5.05 5.84
CA TYR A 49 -8.62 3.83 5.97
C TYR A 49 -7.58 3.93 7.11
N ALA A 50 -6.80 5.02 7.15
CA ALA A 50 -5.80 5.25 8.20
C ALA A 50 -6.42 5.30 9.61
N LEU A 51 -7.57 5.94 9.75
CA LEU A 51 -8.29 6.03 11.03
C LEU A 51 -8.82 4.66 11.47
N CYS A 52 -9.46 3.90 10.55
CA CYS A 52 -9.90 2.54 10.86
C CYS A 52 -8.73 1.64 11.25
N GLN A 53 -7.61 1.71 10.52
CA GLN A 53 -6.41 0.94 10.83
C GLN A 53 -5.80 1.32 12.18
N THR A 54 -5.81 2.61 12.54
CA THR A 54 -5.35 3.07 13.86
C THR A 54 -6.19 2.48 14.98
N VAL A 55 -7.53 2.48 14.83
CA VAL A 55 -8.45 1.91 15.80
C VAL A 55 -8.29 0.39 15.91
N ILE A 56 -8.21 -0.32 14.79
CA ILE A 56 -8.01 -1.79 14.76
C ILE A 56 -6.67 -2.16 15.41
N THR A 57 -5.60 -1.42 15.10
CA THR A 57 -4.28 -1.63 15.69
C THR A 57 -4.28 -1.37 17.18
N GLY A 58 -4.91 -0.27 17.63
CA GLY A 58 -5.07 0.02 19.05
C GLY A 58 -5.81 -1.09 19.79
N ILE A 59 -6.89 -1.58 19.19
CA ILE A 59 -7.65 -2.74 19.69
C ILE A 59 -6.77 -3.98 19.80
N ALA A 60 -5.99 -4.30 18.76
CA ALA A 60 -5.11 -5.46 18.76
C ALA A 60 -4.04 -5.36 19.84
N VAL A 61 -3.38 -4.19 19.99
CA VAL A 61 -2.37 -3.98 21.03
C VAL A 61 -2.97 -4.06 22.42
N MET A 62 -4.17 -3.49 22.64
CA MET A 62 -4.86 -3.61 23.93
C MET A 62 -5.16 -5.07 24.29
N ARG A 63 -5.51 -5.92 23.31
CA ARG A 63 -5.71 -7.36 23.56
C ARG A 63 -4.43 -8.06 23.95
N CYS A 64 -3.35 -7.87 23.20
CA CYS A 64 -2.05 -8.48 23.52
C CYS A 64 -1.55 -8.03 24.90
N ALA A 65 -1.64 -6.73 25.18
CA ALA A 65 -1.27 -6.19 26.49
C ALA A 65 -2.12 -6.77 27.63
N ASN A 66 -3.39 -7.09 27.38
CA ASN A 66 -4.27 -7.68 28.39
C ASN A 66 -4.03 -9.18 28.59
N GLU A 67 -3.58 -9.91 27.56
CA GLU A 67 -3.21 -11.33 27.69
C GLU A 67 -1.93 -11.52 28.52
N ASP A 68 -0.98 -10.57 28.43
CA ASP A 68 0.27 -10.63 29.20
C ASP A 68 0.15 -10.09 30.62
N ASN A 69 -0.79 -9.18 30.89
CA ASN A 69 -1.02 -8.64 32.23
C ASN A 69 -2.09 -9.47 32.95
N GLU A 70 -1.64 -10.46 33.74
CA GLU A 70 -2.46 -11.25 34.66
C GLU A 70 -3.23 -10.38 35.71
N TRP A 71 -2.95 -9.08 35.77
CA TRP A 71 -3.28 -8.20 36.88
C TRP A 71 -4.70 -7.63 36.92
N GLN A 72 -5.54 -7.74 35.87
CA GLN A 72 -6.93 -7.24 35.95
C GLN A 72 -7.98 -8.14 35.26
N PRO A 73 -8.73 -8.97 36.01
CA PRO A 73 -9.79 -9.82 35.45
C PRO A 73 -10.96 -9.01 34.86
N SER A 74 -11.22 -7.79 35.35
CA SER A 74 -12.35 -6.95 34.88
C SER A 74 -12.16 -6.45 33.45
N LEU A 75 -10.94 -6.06 33.07
CA LEU A 75 -10.60 -5.63 31.71
C LEU A 75 -10.57 -6.81 30.73
N GLN A 76 -10.23 -8.00 31.22
CA GLN A 76 -10.28 -9.25 30.46
C GLN A 76 -11.71 -9.68 30.12
N GLU A 77 -12.65 -9.60 31.07
CA GLU A 77 -14.07 -9.88 30.78
C GLU A 77 -14.64 -8.90 29.76
N TRP A 78 -14.27 -7.62 29.84
CA TRP A 78 -14.73 -6.60 28.91
C TRP A 78 -14.19 -6.81 27.49
N SER A 79 -12.89 -7.11 27.33
CA SER A 79 -12.24 -7.30 26.02
C SER A 79 -12.57 -8.64 25.35
N SER A 80 -12.86 -9.67 26.14
CA SER A 80 -13.27 -10.99 25.64
C SER A 80 -14.76 -11.05 25.27
N GLY A 81 -15.58 -10.16 25.83
CA GLY A 81 -17.01 -10.10 25.58
C GLY A 81 -17.39 -9.85 24.11
N TRP A 82 -18.56 -10.35 23.70
CA TRP A 82 -19.12 -10.12 22.36
C TRP A 82 -19.25 -8.61 22.05
N ARG A 83 -19.50 -7.76 23.05
CA ARG A 83 -19.56 -6.30 22.88
C ARG A 83 -18.32 -5.72 22.19
N PHE A 84 -17.13 -6.21 22.55
CA PHE A 84 -15.88 -5.76 21.95
C PHE A 84 -15.73 -6.23 20.48
N LYS A 85 -16.12 -7.48 20.20
CA LYS A 85 -16.19 -8.01 18.83
C LYS A 85 -17.20 -7.22 17.98
N ALA A 86 -18.36 -6.91 18.54
CA ALA A 86 -19.40 -6.14 17.87
C ALA A 86 -18.95 -4.69 17.60
N LEU A 87 -18.22 -4.07 18.52
CA LEU A 87 -17.69 -2.72 18.35
C LEU A 87 -16.56 -2.64 17.33
N SER A 88 -15.71 -3.66 17.24
CA SER A 88 -14.58 -3.72 16.29
C SER A 88 -15.01 -4.12 14.87
N ALA A 89 -16.05 -4.94 14.73
CA ALA A 89 -16.60 -5.38 13.43
C ALA A 89 -16.85 -4.24 12.41
N PRO A 90 -17.50 -3.11 12.75
CA PRO A 90 -17.72 -2.04 11.78
C PRO A 90 -16.41 -1.39 11.31
N PHE A 91 -15.37 -1.29 12.16
CA PHE A 91 -14.08 -0.75 11.74
C PHE A 91 -13.37 -1.68 10.76
N TRP A 92 -13.44 -2.99 10.99
CA TRP A 92 -12.93 -3.99 10.04
C TRP A 92 -13.66 -3.93 8.70
N LEU A 93 -14.99 -3.90 8.74
CA LEU A 93 -15.81 -3.79 7.54
C LEU A 93 -15.53 -2.48 6.79
N LEU A 94 -15.47 -1.35 7.50
CA LEU A 94 -15.21 -0.04 6.93
C LEU A 94 -13.80 0.06 6.34
N SER A 95 -12.81 -0.51 7.01
CA SER A 95 -11.45 -0.64 6.48
C SER A 95 -11.42 -1.46 5.20
N LEU A 96 -12.12 -2.60 5.16
CA LEU A 96 -12.20 -3.46 3.98
C LEU A 96 -12.91 -2.76 2.81
N LEU A 97 -14.07 -2.15 3.07
CA LEU A 97 -14.82 -1.38 2.09
C LEU A 97 -14.04 -0.16 1.60
N SER A 98 -13.30 0.51 2.47
CA SER A 98 -12.45 1.64 2.10
C SER A 98 -11.29 1.21 1.21
N ALA A 99 -10.64 0.08 1.51
CA ALA A 99 -9.55 -0.46 0.70
C ALA A 99 -10.04 -0.91 -0.69
N ILE A 100 -11.09 -1.73 -0.74
CA ILE A 100 -11.67 -2.23 -2.00
C ILE A 100 -12.30 -1.08 -2.79
N GLY A 101 -13.13 -0.27 -2.13
CA GLY A 101 -13.81 0.86 -2.74
C GLY A 101 -12.84 1.92 -3.24
N GLY A 102 -11.80 2.25 -2.47
CA GLY A 102 -10.75 3.19 -2.89
C GLY A 102 -10.03 2.70 -4.14
N THR A 103 -9.66 1.42 -4.20
CA THR A 103 -9.01 0.81 -5.36
C THR A 103 -9.93 0.80 -6.58
N PHE A 104 -11.20 0.43 -6.40
CA PHE A 104 -12.19 0.41 -7.47
C PHE A 104 -12.47 1.80 -8.03
N LEU A 105 -12.67 2.80 -7.16
CA LEU A 105 -12.84 4.21 -7.55
C LEU A 105 -11.63 4.76 -8.32
N GLN A 106 -10.44 4.26 -8.00
CA GLN A 106 -9.21 4.60 -8.72
C GLN A 106 -9.16 3.98 -10.12
N ILE A 107 -9.47 2.68 -10.24
CA ILE A 107 -9.44 1.95 -11.52
C ILE A 107 -10.51 2.48 -12.49
N VAL A 108 -11.74 2.71 -12.01
CA VAL A 108 -12.83 3.26 -12.82
C VAL A 108 -12.58 4.74 -13.18
N GLY A 109 -11.66 5.41 -12.49
CA GLY A 109 -11.37 6.82 -12.72
C GLY A 109 -12.42 7.77 -12.13
N VAL A 110 -13.24 7.30 -11.17
CA VAL A 110 -14.27 8.12 -10.50
C VAL A 110 -13.65 9.32 -9.78
N PHE A 111 -12.40 9.21 -9.32
CA PHE A 111 -11.68 10.34 -8.74
C PHE A 111 -11.44 11.51 -9.69
N ARG A 112 -11.59 11.30 -11.01
CA ARG A 112 -11.53 12.38 -12.03
C ARG A 112 -12.88 13.05 -12.28
N ASN A 113 -13.96 12.53 -11.70
CA ASN A 113 -15.29 13.13 -11.83
C ASN A 113 -15.37 14.44 -11.01
N CYS A 114 -16.09 15.42 -11.54
CA CYS A 114 -16.34 16.72 -10.92
C CYS A 114 -16.88 16.58 -9.49
N PHE A 115 -17.72 15.59 -9.22
CA PHE A 115 -18.25 15.32 -7.88
C PHE A 115 -17.14 15.08 -6.85
N CYS A 116 -16.10 14.33 -7.22
CA CYS A 116 -14.98 14.04 -6.34
C CYS A 116 -13.96 15.16 -6.22
N LYS A 117 -14.02 16.15 -7.11
CA LYS A 117 -13.19 17.37 -7.07
C LYS A 117 -13.77 18.42 -6.11
N THR A 118 -15.05 18.33 -5.76
CA THR A 118 -15.65 19.22 -4.76
C THR A 118 -15.24 18.83 -3.34
N THR A 119 -14.91 19.84 -2.52
CA THR A 119 -14.56 19.65 -1.11
C THR A 119 -15.77 19.21 -0.28
N MET A 120 -15.55 18.35 0.71
CA MET A 120 -16.58 17.83 1.63
C MET A 120 -17.43 18.91 2.32
N ASP A 121 -16.89 20.13 2.51
CA ASP A 121 -17.65 21.27 3.04
C ASP A 121 -18.88 21.60 2.16
N HIS A 122 -18.75 21.47 0.84
CA HIS A 122 -19.86 21.67 -0.10
C HIS A 122 -20.86 20.52 -0.08
N TRP A 123 -20.41 19.30 0.23
CA TRP A 123 -21.32 18.14 0.37
C TRP A 123 -22.22 18.31 1.59
N LEU A 124 -21.63 18.65 2.74
CA LEU A 124 -22.36 18.76 4.01
C LEU A 124 -23.33 19.94 4.03
N LYS A 125 -22.97 21.07 3.40
CA LYS A 125 -23.81 22.28 3.36
C LYS A 125 -24.89 22.25 2.27
N GLY A 126 -24.97 21.16 1.51
CA GLY A 126 -25.93 20.96 0.44
C GLY A 126 -25.51 21.64 -0.87
N LEU A 127 -25.32 20.83 -1.91
CA LEU A 127 -24.96 21.26 -3.26
C LEU A 127 -25.97 22.25 -3.86
N ALA A 128 -27.24 22.17 -3.46
CA ALA A 128 -28.30 23.03 -3.96
C ALA A 128 -28.18 24.50 -3.54
N LYS A 129 -27.46 24.80 -2.44
CA LYS A 129 -27.45 26.14 -1.83
C LYS A 129 -26.28 27.03 -2.28
N ARG A 130 -25.23 26.44 -2.85
CA ARG A 130 -24.05 27.14 -3.36
C ARG A 130 -23.67 26.50 -4.69
N ASN A 131 -23.90 27.18 -5.81
CA ASN A 131 -23.32 26.81 -7.11
C ASN A 131 -21.79 26.94 -7.02
N PRO A 132 -21.04 25.87 -6.73
CA PRO A 132 -19.60 25.99 -6.58
C PRO A 132 -19.01 26.10 -7.99
N ARG A 133 -18.24 27.16 -8.27
CA ARG A 133 -17.47 27.21 -9.52
C ARG A 133 -16.38 26.14 -9.42
N ILE A 134 -16.50 25.09 -10.22
CA ILE A 134 -15.50 24.03 -10.31
C ILE A 134 -14.60 24.36 -11.51
N ASN A 135 -13.35 24.71 -11.24
CA ASN A 135 -12.36 24.87 -12.30
C ASN A 135 -12.06 23.49 -12.91
N LEU A 136 -12.58 23.23 -14.11
CA LEU A 136 -12.31 22.04 -14.91
C LEU A 136 -10.97 22.10 -15.62
N ALA A 137 -10.39 23.30 -15.76
CA ALA A 137 -9.04 23.48 -16.29
C ALA A 137 -8.05 22.66 -15.45
N THR A 138 -7.47 21.65 -16.09
CA THR A 138 -6.49 20.74 -15.47
C THR A 138 -5.06 21.31 -15.55
N ASP A 139 -4.88 22.36 -16.37
CA ASP A 139 -3.59 23.01 -16.62
C ASP A 139 -3.48 24.36 -15.90
N THR A 140 -3.60 24.34 -14.57
CA THR A 140 -3.29 25.51 -13.73
C THR A 140 -1.86 25.42 -13.22
N ASP A 141 -1.22 26.57 -12.99
CA ASP A 141 0.16 26.62 -12.46
C ASP A 141 0.27 25.93 -11.08
N ASP A 142 -0.78 26.05 -10.27
CA ASP A 142 -0.90 25.34 -8.99
C ASP A 142 -0.87 23.81 -9.15
N ALA A 143 -1.50 23.27 -10.21
CA ALA A 143 -1.49 21.85 -10.49
C ALA A 143 -0.08 21.36 -10.84
N ARG A 144 0.67 22.13 -11.63
CA ARG A 144 2.08 21.83 -11.98
C ARG A 144 3.00 21.89 -10.76
N THR A 145 2.80 22.87 -9.89
CA THR A 145 3.59 22.97 -8.66
C THR A 145 3.29 21.79 -7.72
N SER A 146 2.03 21.37 -7.64
CA SER A 146 1.63 20.22 -6.82
C SER A 146 2.20 18.88 -7.33
N SER A 147 2.39 18.71 -8.65
CA SER A 147 2.91 17.44 -9.19
C SER A 147 4.32 17.11 -8.70
N ASN A 148 5.15 18.12 -8.44
CA ASN A 148 6.49 17.91 -7.87
C ASN A 148 6.40 17.25 -6.49
N ALA A 149 5.47 17.69 -5.63
CA ALA A 149 5.26 17.09 -4.32
C ALA A 149 4.76 15.63 -4.42
N TRP A 150 3.89 15.34 -5.39
CA TRP A 150 3.43 13.97 -5.65
C TRP A 150 4.55 13.02 -6.09
N ILE A 151 5.46 13.48 -6.96
CA ILE A 151 6.59 12.68 -7.41
C ILE A 151 7.51 12.36 -6.23
N VAL A 152 7.85 13.37 -5.42
CA VAL A 152 8.71 13.20 -4.24
C VAL A 152 8.07 12.24 -3.23
N MET A 153 6.79 12.42 -2.93
CA MET A 153 6.06 11.56 -1.99
C MET A 153 5.89 10.13 -2.52
N GLY A 154 5.64 9.98 -3.82
CA GLY A 154 5.61 8.68 -4.48
C GLY A 154 6.95 7.96 -4.35
N ALA A 155 8.06 8.64 -4.62
CA ALA A 155 9.41 8.09 -4.47
C ALA A 155 9.71 7.69 -3.01
N LEU A 156 9.39 8.56 -2.04
CA LEU A 156 9.55 8.26 -0.62
C LEU A 156 8.73 7.04 -0.19
N ALA A 157 7.48 6.93 -0.64
CA ALA A 157 6.64 5.78 -0.36
C ALA A 157 7.21 4.48 -0.96
N THR A 158 7.75 4.53 -2.18
CA THR A 158 8.40 3.37 -2.81
C THR A 158 9.63 2.91 -2.02
N VAL A 159 10.50 3.85 -1.62
CA VAL A 159 11.67 3.54 -0.78
C VAL A 159 11.24 2.93 0.55
N PHE A 160 10.20 3.50 1.18
CA PHE A 160 9.66 2.98 2.43
C PHE A 160 9.13 1.54 2.27
N ILE A 161 8.36 1.25 1.22
CA ILE A 161 7.87 -0.10 0.93
C ILE A 161 9.05 -1.04 0.70
N ALA A 162 10.06 -0.64 -0.07
CA ALA A 162 11.24 -1.46 -0.31
C ALA A 162 11.98 -1.83 0.99
N VAL A 163 12.19 -0.86 1.88
CA VAL A 163 12.83 -1.07 3.20
C VAL A 163 12.01 -2.00 4.07
N THR A 164 10.69 -1.82 4.13
CA THR A 164 9.80 -2.65 4.95
C THR A 164 9.69 -4.08 4.43
N CYS A 165 9.63 -4.26 3.11
CA CYS A 165 9.71 -5.58 2.47
C CYS A 165 11.05 -6.27 2.75
N TYR A 166 12.17 -5.55 2.66
CA TYR A 166 13.49 -6.08 3.00
C TYR A 166 13.58 -6.50 4.47
N GLY A 167 13.05 -5.68 5.39
CA GLY A 167 12.96 -6.02 6.81
C GLY A 167 12.11 -7.27 7.08
N GLY A 168 10.97 -7.40 6.40
CA GLY A 168 10.11 -8.58 6.47
C GLY A 168 10.82 -9.85 5.98
N TRP A 169 11.51 -9.77 4.84
CA TRP A 169 12.32 -10.87 4.31
C TRP A 169 13.44 -11.27 5.28
N TRP A 170 14.18 -10.30 5.80
CA TRP A 170 15.25 -10.53 6.78
C TRP A 170 14.72 -11.21 8.05
N TYR A 171 13.59 -10.73 8.58
CA TYR A 171 12.94 -11.31 9.76
C TYR A 171 12.51 -12.75 9.53
N GLN A 172 11.87 -13.05 8.39
CA GLN A 172 11.50 -14.43 8.02
C GLN A 172 12.73 -15.34 7.95
N ARG A 173 13.84 -14.84 7.38
CA ARG A 173 15.09 -15.59 7.31
C ARG A 173 15.66 -15.89 8.70
N MET A 174 15.62 -14.92 9.61
CA MET A 174 16.12 -15.09 10.98
C MET A 174 15.33 -16.15 11.75
N ILE A 175 14.00 -16.14 11.67
CA ILE A 175 13.13 -17.15 12.30
C ILE A 175 13.46 -18.55 11.76
N ARG A 176 13.60 -18.69 10.44
CA ARG A 176 13.94 -19.98 9.82
C ARG A 176 15.27 -20.52 10.36
N HIS A 177 16.28 -19.67 10.49
CA HIS A 177 17.56 -20.09 11.07
C HIS A 177 17.43 -20.54 12.53
N LYS A 178 16.67 -19.80 13.36
CA LYS A 178 16.45 -20.17 14.77
C LYS A 178 15.66 -21.47 14.93
N PHE A 179 14.69 -21.71 14.05
CA PHE A 179 13.97 -22.97 14.02
C PHE A 179 14.87 -24.15 13.65
N ILE A 180 15.71 -24.00 12.62
CA ILE A 180 16.67 -25.04 12.20
C ILE A 180 17.66 -25.35 13.33
N GLU A 181 18.15 -24.32 14.03
CA GLU A 181 19.06 -24.46 15.17
C GLU A 181 18.39 -25.27 16.32
N ALA A 182 17.16 -24.91 16.68
CA ALA A 182 16.39 -25.61 17.72
C ALA A 182 16.10 -27.07 17.35
N VAL A 183 15.69 -27.33 16.10
CA VAL A 183 15.40 -28.69 15.63
C VAL A 183 16.66 -29.56 15.60
N LYS A 184 17.81 -29.02 15.15
CA LYS A 184 19.10 -29.73 15.19
C LYS A 184 19.52 -30.08 16.62
N GLY A 185 19.32 -29.16 17.57
CA GLY A 185 19.59 -29.41 18.98
C GLY A 185 18.78 -30.57 19.57
N MET A 186 17.48 -30.63 19.25
CA MET A 186 16.61 -31.73 19.71
C MET A 186 16.96 -33.07 19.07
N TRP A 187 17.34 -33.08 17.79
CA TRP A 187 17.69 -34.31 17.08
C TRP A 187 18.96 -34.97 17.66
N ILE A 188 19.98 -34.18 17.98
CA ILE A 188 21.22 -34.67 18.62
C ILE A 188 20.92 -35.23 20.02
N LEU A 189 20.09 -34.54 20.82
CA LEU A 189 19.74 -35.00 22.16
C LEU A 189 18.96 -36.34 22.14
N GLY A 190 18.06 -36.50 21.16
CA GLY A 190 17.35 -37.76 20.94
C GLY A 190 18.29 -38.93 20.63
N SER A 191 19.31 -38.71 19.79
CA SER A 191 20.29 -39.74 19.42
C SER A 191 21.18 -40.22 20.58
N PHE A 192 21.44 -39.36 21.56
CA PHE A 192 22.18 -39.75 22.77
C PHE A 192 21.33 -40.59 23.73
N LEU A 193 20.02 -40.31 23.82
CA LEU A 193 19.11 -41.03 24.73
C LEU A 193 18.73 -42.43 24.22
N THR A 194 18.83 -42.70 22.91
CA THR A 194 18.65 -44.02 22.30
C THR A 194 19.92 -44.87 22.23
N THR A 195 20.93 -44.59 23.08
CA THR A 195 21.97 -45.57 23.40
C THR A 195 21.60 -46.29 24.71
N PRO A 196 20.60 -47.20 24.74
CA PRO A 196 20.35 -48.01 25.91
C PRO A 196 21.52 -48.97 26.04
N GLY A 197 22.20 -48.89 27.19
CA GLY A 197 23.03 -49.94 27.76
C GLY A 197 23.77 -50.83 26.77
N SER A 198 25.04 -50.50 26.55
CA SER A 198 26.06 -51.56 26.43
C SER A 198 26.01 -52.37 27.72
N GLY A 199 25.08 -53.33 27.75
CA GLY A 199 24.99 -54.38 28.72
C GLY A 199 26.25 -55.20 28.56
N ARG A 200 27.22 -54.94 29.44
CA ARG A 200 28.39 -55.78 29.65
C ARG A 200 27.91 -57.08 30.31
N GLY A 201 27.30 -57.95 29.53
CA GLY A 201 27.13 -59.36 29.88
C GLY A 201 28.42 -60.10 29.53
N PRO A 202 29.04 -60.83 30.48
CA PRO A 202 30.16 -61.71 30.18
C PRO A 202 29.60 -63.05 29.69
N SER A 203 30.02 -63.51 28.52
CA SER A 203 30.50 -64.89 28.28
C SER A 203 30.39 -65.30 26.82
N GLY A 204 31.38 -66.08 26.41
CA GLY A 204 31.54 -66.59 25.06
C GLY A 204 30.41 -67.52 24.59
N GLY A 205 30.39 -67.70 23.28
CA GLY A 205 29.48 -68.60 22.58
C GLY A 205 29.69 -68.43 21.09
N ALA A 206 30.62 -69.19 20.54
CA ALA A 206 30.77 -69.35 19.10
C ALA A 206 29.54 -70.09 18.56
N VAL A 207 28.75 -69.44 17.71
CA VAL A 207 27.74 -70.10 16.89
C VAL A 207 27.90 -69.57 15.47
N THR A 208 28.40 -70.46 14.62
CA THR A 208 28.40 -70.40 13.16
C THR A 208 27.00 -70.75 12.64
N GLY A 209 26.49 -69.99 11.67
CA GLY A 209 25.28 -70.36 10.95
C GLY A 209 24.85 -69.30 9.94
N SER A 210 25.27 -69.50 8.68
CA SER A 210 24.74 -68.84 7.50
C SER A 210 23.28 -69.23 7.28
N ASP A 211 22.40 -68.29 6.95
CA ASP A 211 21.75 -68.22 5.62
C ASP A 211 20.73 -67.06 5.56
N GLU A 212 20.97 -66.20 4.57
CA GLU A 212 20.00 -65.88 3.52
C GLU A 212 18.55 -65.50 3.92
N ARG A 213 18.28 -64.19 3.98
CA ARG A 213 17.26 -63.59 3.10
C ARG A 213 17.34 -62.07 3.05
N ASP A 214 17.56 -61.62 1.82
CA ASP A 214 17.33 -60.30 1.30
C ASP A 214 15.99 -59.71 1.76
N SER A 215 16.08 -58.66 2.56
CA SER A 215 15.17 -57.52 2.43
C SER A 215 15.96 -56.28 2.79
N ILE A 216 16.64 -55.79 1.76
CA ILE A 216 17.04 -54.40 1.56
C ILE A 216 16.00 -53.50 2.21
N MET A 217 16.29 -53.07 3.43
CA MET A 217 15.90 -51.76 3.92
C MET A 217 17.23 -51.08 4.13
N ASP A 218 17.72 -50.49 3.04
CA ASP A 218 18.69 -49.42 3.14
C ASP A 218 18.17 -48.47 4.22
N PRO A 219 18.95 -48.19 5.28
CA PRO A 219 18.66 -47.07 6.13
C PRO A 219 18.79 -45.87 5.21
N LEU A 220 17.64 -45.39 4.70
CA LEU A 220 17.51 -44.20 3.90
C LEU A 220 18.45 -43.18 4.51
N LEU A 221 19.53 -42.94 3.76
CA LEU A 221 20.46 -41.84 3.95
C LEU A 221 19.65 -40.62 4.40
N PRO A 222 20.17 -39.78 5.32
CA PRO A 222 19.55 -38.51 5.59
C PRO A 222 19.42 -37.84 4.24
N GLY A 223 18.17 -37.81 3.74
CA GLY A 223 17.88 -37.34 2.41
C GLY A 223 18.58 -36.00 2.31
N GLU A 224 19.35 -35.84 1.23
CA GLU A 224 19.69 -34.53 0.73
C GLU A 224 18.48 -33.66 1.02
N ALA A 225 18.64 -32.73 1.95
CA ALA A 225 17.72 -31.64 2.08
C ALA A 225 17.88 -30.93 0.75
N SER A 226 17.08 -31.34 -0.24
CA SER A 226 16.91 -30.61 -1.48
C SER A 226 16.77 -29.16 -1.05
N PRO A 227 17.67 -28.26 -1.48
CA PRO A 227 17.59 -26.86 -1.11
C PRO A 227 16.18 -26.43 -1.48
N MET A 228 15.35 -26.24 -0.46
CA MET A 228 13.95 -25.91 -0.58
C MET A 228 13.90 -24.49 -1.14
N TRP A 229 13.91 -24.41 -2.47
CA TRP A 229 13.68 -23.26 -3.32
C TRP A 229 14.60 -22.07 -3.05
N TRP A 230 15.80 -22.10 -3.64
CA TRP A 230 16.63 -20.89 -3.83
C TRP A 230 16.82 -20.51 -5.31
N GLU A 231 16.31 -21.31 -6.26
CA GLU A 231 16.61 -21.20 -7.70
C GLU A 231 15.34 -21.07 -8.53
N ASP A 232 14.40 -20.21 -8.13
CA ASP A 232 13.48 -19.59 -9.10
C ASP A 232 13.54 -18.09 -8.90
N GLY A 233 14.07 -17.42 -9.92
CA GLY A 233 14.51 -16.05 -9.91
C GLY A 233 13.46 -15.09 -9.35
N PHE A 234 13.84 -14.39 -8.28
CA PHE A 234 13.40 -13.01 -8.11
C PHE A 234 14.10 -12.19 -9.20
N SER A 235 13.57 -12.24 -10.42
CA SER A 235 13.84 -11.21 -11.42
C SER A 235 13.51 -9.87 -10.75
N PRO A 236 14.47 -8.94 -10.60
CA PRO A 236 14.19 -7.66 -9.98
C PRO A 236 13.20 -6.96 -10.88
N PHE A 237 11.95 -6.86 -10.42
CA PHE A 237 10.93 -5.94 -10.90
C PHE A 237 11.16 -5.53 -12.36
N GLU A 238 10.86 -6.45 -13.29
CA GLU A 238 10.69 -6.05 -14.68
C GLU A 238 9.48 -5.13 -14.67
N SER A 239 9.79 -3.84 -14.48
CA SER A 239 8.90 -2.74 -14.65
C SER A 239 8.44 -2.85 -16.09
N ARG A 240 7.34 -3.57 -16.31
CA ARG A 240 6.41 -3.20 -17.37
C ARG A 240 6.13 -1.74 -17.11
N GLN A 241 6.87 -0.91 -17.82
CA GLN A 241 6.42 0.41 -18.17
C GLN A 241 4.97 0.23 -18.54
N PHE A 242 4.10 0.77 -17.70
CA PHE A 242 2.78 1.13 -18.12
C PHE A 242 3.07 2.10 -19.26
N GLU A 243 3.08 1.59 -20.50
CA GLU A 243 3.02 2.40 -21.69
C GLU A 243 1.76 3.23 -21.54
N LEU A 244 1.93 4.43 -20.98
CA LEU A 244 0.97 5.50 -21.17
C LEU A 244 0.89 5.63 -22.68
N GLY A 245 -0.19 5.10 -23.24
CA GLY A 245 -0.57 5.25 -24.62
C GLY A 245 -0.35 6.71 -25.00
N ARG A 246 0.71 6.92 -25.76
CA ARG A 246 1.00 8.16 -26.46
C ARG A 246 -0.07 8.27 -27.52
N HIS A 247 -1.28 8.70 -27.14
CA HIS A 247 -2.30 9.13 -28.08
C HIS A 247 -1.77 10.41 -28.71
N SER A 248 -1.02 10.23 -29.79
CA SER A 248 -0.85 11.22 -30.85
C SER A 248 -2.24 11.67 -31.28
N PHE A 249 -2.64 12.86 -30.84
CA PHE A 249 -3.73 13.61 -31.45
C PHE A 249 -3.34 13.87 -32.91
N ILE A 250 -3.80 13.01 -33.82
CA ILE A 250 -3.91 13.38 -35.22
C ILE A 250 -5.01 14.42 -35.28
N ARG A 251 -4.61 15.68 -35.53
CA ARG A 251 -5.49 16.77 -35.93
C ARG A 251 -6.06 16.42 -37.30
N GLY A 252 -7.11 15.62 -37.32
CA GLY A 252 -7.96 15.39 -38.49
C GLY A 252 -8.96 16.53 -38.59
N SER A 253 -8.71 17.46 -39.50
CA SER A 253 -9.74 18.36 -40.02
C SER A 253 -10.73 17.53 -40.84
N SER A 254 -11.92 17.29 -40.31
CA SER A 254 -13.05 16.71 -41.06
C SER A 254 -14.24 17.67 -41.01
N PRO A 255 -14.94 17.91 -42.14
CA PRO A 255 -15.96 18.94 -42.25
C PRO A 255 -17.29 18.52 -41.63
N GLU A 256 -18.06 19.53 -41.21
CA GLU A 256 -19.42 19.45 -40.66
C GLU A 256 -20.37 18.56 -41.48
N PRO A 257 -21.18 17.72 -40.82
CA PRO A 257 -22.49 17.37 -41.31
C PRO A 257 -23.57 18.12 -40.52
N SER A 258 -24.26 18.98 -41.27
CA SER A 258 -25.47 19.67 -40.87
C SER A 258 -26.62 18.71 -40.56
N GLY A 259 -27.22 18.90 -39.37
CA GLY A 259 -28.63 18.61 -39.09
C GLY A 259 -28.95 17.21 -38.54
N MET A 260 -29.35 17.15 -37.27
CA MET A 260 -30.66 16.62 -36.82
C MET A 260 -30.69 16.64 -35.27
N THR A 261 -31.51 17.51 -34.70
CA THR A 261 -31.68 17.70 -33.26
C THR A 261 -32.67 16.67 -32.71
N THR A 262 -32.19 15.67 -31.97
CA THR A 262 -33.00 14.84 -31.07
C THR A 262 -32.70 15.24 -29.62
N SER A 263 -33.68 15.90 -29.01
CA SER A 263 -33.65 16.36 -27.62
C SER A 263 -33.86 15.19 -26.67
N ILE A 264 -32.77 14.64 -26.13
CA ILE A 264 -32.82 13.82 -24.91
C ILE A 264 -32.56 14.76 -23.74
N HIS A 265 -33.54 14.89 -22.85
CA HIS A 265 -33.48 15.70 -21.64
C HIS A 265 -32.56 15.03 -20.60
N THR A 266 -31.25 15.16 -20.80
CA THR A 266 -30.26 15.06 -19.71
C THR A 266 -30.08 16.46 -19.11
N PRO A 267 -30.02 16.63 -17.78
CA PRO A 267 -29.66 17.90 -17.17
C PRO A 267 -28.23 18.25 -17.58
N SER A 268 -28.09 19.09 -18.61
CA SER A 268 -26.82 19.63 -19.04
C SER A 268 -26.33 20.57 -17.95
N ILE A 269 -25.17 20.26 -17.38
CA ILE A 269 -24.40 21.22 -16.58
C ILE A 269 -23.96 22.30 -17.56
N THR A 270 -24.67 23.43 -17.58
CA THR A 270 -24.28 24.63 -18.32
C THR A 270 -23.04 25.21 -17.65
N VAL A 271 -21.89 25.04 -18.30
CA VAL A 271 -20.68 25.79 -17.98
C VAL A 271 -20.90 27.21 -18.50
N SER A 272 -21.43 28.08 -17.64
CA SER A 272 -21.51 29.51 -17.91
C SER A 272 -20.10 30.07 -17.85
N TYR A 273 -19.51 30.40 -19.00
CA TYR A 273 -18.41 31.34 -19.06
C TYR A 273 -18.98 32.70 -18.70
N ASP A 274 -18.59 33.20 -17.53
CA ASP A 274 -18.94 34.54 -17.08
C ASP A 274 -18.04 35.50 -17.85
N GLU A 275 -18.51 35.99 -19.02
CA GLU A 275 -17.90 37.09 -19.78
C GLU A 275 -18.21 38.47 -19.15
N GLY A 276 -18.44 38.51 -17.83
CA GLY A 276 -18.66 39.73 -17.07
C GLY A 276 -17.33 40.31 -16.58
N GLY A 277 -16.83 41.32 -17.28
CA GLY A 277 -15.48 41.83 -17.21
C GLY A 277 -15.02 42.47 -15.90
N GLU A 278 -13.70 42.43 -15.73
CA GLU A 278 -12.88 43.58 -15.35
C GLU A 278 -11.68 43.59 -16.28
N ASP A 279 -11.45 44.72 -16.95
CA ASP A 279 -10.34 44.98 -17.85
C ASP A 279 -8.99 44.85 -17.12
N ILE A 280 -8.41 43.65 -17.14
CA ILE A 280 -6.98 43.50 -16.93
C ILE A 280 -6.32 43.82 -18.26
N GLY A 281 -5.72 45.02 -18.35
CA GLY A 281 -4.97 45.47 -19.50
C GLY A 281 -3.96 44.43 -19.96
N LEU A 282 -4.33 43.69 -21.01
CA LEU A 282 -3.43 42.91 -21.84
C LEU A 282 -2.52 43.92 -22.54
N LEU A 283 -1.32 44.10 -22.00
CA LEU A 283 -0.21 44.66 -22.76
C LEU A 283 -0.05 43.81 -24.03
N PRO A 284 -0.04 44.42 -25.23
CA PRO A 284 0.23 43.69 -26.45
C PRO A 284 1.66 43.14 -26.37
N PHE A 285 1.79 41.82 -26.36
CA PHE A 285 3.07 41.17 -26.64
C PHE A 285 3.40 41.43 -28.11
N ASP A 286 4.28 42.40 -28.30
CA ASP A 286 4.85 42.79 -29.58
C ASP A 286 5.76 41.65 -30.07
N HIS A 287 5.20 40.72 -30.85
CA HIS A 287 5.98 39.77 -31.63
C HIS A 287 6.49 40.45 -32.90
N SER A 288 7.38 41.44 -32.75
CA SER A 288 8.07 42.06 -33.87
C SER A 288 9.45 42.59 -33.47
N ALA A 289 10.39 41.67 -33.22
CA ALA A 289 11.79 41.93 -33.47
C ALA A 289 12.61 40.64 -33.47
N ASN A 290 13.52 40.58 -34.44
CA ASN A 290 14.77 39.83 -34.40
C ASN A 290 14.80 38.43 -35.06
N SER A 291 14.77 38.44 -36.40
CA SER A 291 15.62 37.54 -37.18
C SER A 291 15.98 38.18 -38.53
N ARG A 292 16.99 39.05 -38.54
CA ARG A 292 17.79 39.33 -39.75
C ARG A 292 19.18 38.75 -39.52
N ARG A 293 19.43 37.56 -40.07
CA ARG A 293 20.78 37.06 -40.31
C ARG A 293 21.46 37.93 -41.37
N PRO A 294 22.69 38.42 -41.16
CA PRO A 294 23.48 39.01 -42.23
C PRO A 294 23.87 37.94 -43.26
N ARG A 295 23.65 38.21 -44.55
CA ARG A 295 24.29 37.46 -45.64
C ARG A 295 25.79 37.81 -45.67
N PRO A 296 26.69 36.83 -45.84
CA PRO A 296 28.08 37.12 -46.14
C PRO A 296 28.19 37.71 -47.55
N ARG A 297 28.82 38.88 -47.67
CA ARG A 297 29.31 39.41 -48.95
C ARG A 297 30.56 38.65 -49.35
N THR A 298 30.51 37.97 -50.48
CA THR A 298 31.67 37.55 -51.25
C THR A 298 32.28 38.79 -51.90
N ASN A 299 33.56 39.07 -51.60
CA ASN A 299 34.35 40.04 -52.34
C ASN A 299 35.00 39.35 -53.54
N SER A 300 34.79 39.93 -54.71
CA SER A 300 35.61 39.82 -55.92
C SER A 300 36.12 41.20 -56.25
#